data_AF-A0A147HRG1-F1
#
_entry.id   AF-A0A147HRG1-F1
#
_cell.length_a   1.000
_cell.length_b   1.000
_cell.length_c   1.000
_cell.angle_alpha   90.00
_cell.angle_beta   90.00
_cell.angle_gamma   90.00
#
_symmetry.space_group_name_H-M   'P 1'
#
loop_
_entity.id
_entity.type
_entity.pdbx_description
1 polymer ?
#
loop_
_entity_poly.entity_id
_entity_poly.type
_entity_poly.pdbx_seq_one_letter_code
_entity_poly.pdbx_strand_id
1 'polypeptide(L)'
;MFADEIRRAIEAASRIALPQVTAQLWRAFGDGHITEAEAERLSALIEARTLTGKAVRFAQPPSPAEPRSTEAGDTPQVLPGSSRRSVGSRPRTDASMERRRRWAASGRLPPGLAARFTLAEQAVLALVAAETTRRGDCRLAVGHLAAIVGVAETTVRN
;
A
#
# COMPACT_ATOMS: atom_id res chain seq x y z
N MET A 1 -28.82 -0.95 9.85
CA MET A 1 -28.54 -1.02 11.31
C MET A 1 -27.05 -1.24 11.56
N PHE A 2 -26.50 -2.44 11.35
CA PHE A 2 -25.07 -2.69 11.64
C PHE A 2 -24.11 -1.90 10.72
N ALA A 3 -24.42 -1.78 9.42
CA ALA A 3 -23.66 -0.94 8.50
C ALA A 3 -23.70 0.56 8.88
N ASP A 4 -24.83 1.04 9.41
CA ASP A 4 -24.98 2.43 9.87
C ASP A 4 -24.18 2.72 11.14
N GLU A 5 -24.07 1.72 12.03
CA GLU A 5 -23.25 1.79 13.24
C GLU A 5 -21.76 1.85 12.89
N ILE A 6 -21.31 1.01 11.95
CA ILE A 6 -19.93 1.07 11.44
C ILE A 6 -19.66 2.41 10.75
N ARG A 7 -20.61 2.93 9.97
CA ARG A 7 -20.49 4.25 9.34
C ARG A 7 -20.31 5.35 10.40
N ARG A 8 -21.15 5.37 11.43
CA ARG A 8 -21.03 6.33 12.55
C ARG A 8 -19.70 6.18 13.29
N ALA A 9 -19.23 4.96 13.49
CA ALA A 9 -17.93 4.70 14.10
C ALA A 9 -16.77 5.22 13.22
N ILE A 10 -16.84 5.07 11.89
CA ILE A 10 -15.85 5.61 10.94
C ILE A 10 -15.84 7.15 10.99
N GLU A 11 -17.01 7.78 11.05
CA GLU A 11 -17.15 9.24 11.11
C GLU A 11 -16.61 9.81 12.43
N ALA A 12 -16.89 9.14 13.57
CA ALA A 12 -16.51 9.57 14.91
C ALA A 12 -15.08 9.18 15.33
N ALA A 13 -14.50 8.13 14.73
CA ALA A 13 -13.19 7.60 15.15
C ALA A 13 -12.07 8.61 14.95
N SER A 14 -11.24 8.76 15.99
CA SER A 14 -9.95 9.45 15.86
C SER A 14 -9.03 8.67 14.92
N ARG A 15 -8.02 9.33 14.35
CA ARG A 15 -7.10 8.68 13.40
C ARG A 15 -6.36 7.47 13.99
N ILE A 16 -6.20 7.42 15.31
CA ILE A 16 -5.56 6.31 16.04
C ILE A 16 -6.53 5.12 16.18
N ALA A 17 -7.83 5.39 16.31
CA ALA A 17 -8.86 4.36 16.41
C ALA A 17 -9.32 3.80 15.05
N LEU A 18 -8.96 4.46 13.93
CA LEU A 18 -9.37 4.06 12.58
C LEU A 18 -9.02 2.59 12.24
N PRO A 19 -7.81 2.07 12.54
CA PRO A 19 -7.47 0.67 12.27
C PRO A 19 -8.35 -0.33 13.04
N GLN A 20 -8.79 0.03 14.25
CA GLN A 20 -9.70 -0.79 15.05
C GLN A 20 -11.09 -0.87 14.39
N VAL A 21 -11.58 0.25 13.86
CA VAL A 21 -12.86 0.30 13.12
C VAL A 21 -12.77 -0.47 11.79
N THR A 22 -11.63 -0.40 11.09
CA THR A 22 -11.37 -1.23 9.90
C THR A 22 -11.37 -2.72 10.24
N ALA A 23 -10.78 -3.12 11.38
CA ALA A 23 -10.79 -4.52 11.81
C ALA A 23 -12.19 -5.01 12.25
N GLN A 24 -13.06 -4.11 12.73
CA GLN A 24 -14.47 -4.41 13.02
C GLN A 24 -15.28 -4.55 11.73
N LEU A 25 -15.05 -3.70 10.73
CA LEU A 25 -15.66 -3.79 9.40
C LEU A 25 -15.42 -5.17 8.76
N TRP A 26 -14.15 -5.60 8.68
CA TRP A 26 -13.82 -6.87 8.02
C TRP A 26 -14.31 -8.11 8.77
N ARG A 27 -14.41 -8.05 10.10
CA ARG A 27 -15.05 -9.11 10.88
C ARG A 27 -16.54 -9.20 10.59
N ALA A 28 -17.24 -8.07 10.58
CA ALA A 28 -18.66 -8.01 10.25
C ALA A 28 -18.98 -8.56 8.85
N PHE A 29 -18.09 -8.35 7.89
CA PHE A 29 -18.20 -8.91 6.55
C PHE A 29 -18.00 -10.44 6.55
N GLY A 30 -16.98 -10.93 7.27
CA GLY A 30 -16.73 -12.37 7.44
C GLY A 30 -17.87 -13.11 8.13
N ASP A 31 -18.55 -12.43 9.07
CA ASP A 31 -19.70 -12.97 9.81
C ASP A 31 -21.03 -12.83 9.03
N GLY A 32 -21.02 -12.22 7.83
CA GLY A 32 -22.20 -12.03 6.98
C GLY A 32 -23.17 -10.95 7.46
N HIS A 33 -22.77 -10.10 8.42
CA HIS A 33 -23.59 -9.02 8.96
C HIS A 33 -23.66 -7.78 8.05
N ILE A 34 -22.79 -7.70 7.05
CA ILE A 34 -22.80 -6.65 6.02
C ILE A 34 -22.59 -7.28 4.64
N THR A 35 -23.26 -6.74 3.64
CA THR A 35 -23.13 -7.16 2.25
C THR A 35 -21.84 -6.63 1.63
N GLU A 36 -21.40 -7.27 0.54
CA GLU A 36 -20.22 -6.82 -0.23
C GLU A 36 -20.34 -5.35 -0.67
N ALA A 37 -21.51 -4.95 -1.14
CA ALA A 37 -21.77 -3.58 -1.57
C ALA A 37 -21.73 -2.57 -0.41
N GLU A 38 -22.02 -2.98 0.82
CA GLU A 38 -21.90 -2.15 2.03
C GLU A 38 -20.46 -2.08 2.52
N ALA A 39 -19.73 -3.19 2.47
CA ALA A 39 -18.31 -3.24 2.79
C ALA A 39 -17.49 -2.32 1.86
N GLU A 40 -17.81 -2.31 0.56
CA GLU A 40 -17.18 -1.42 -0.42
C GLU A 40 -17.43 0.06 -0.10
N ARG A 41 -18.68 0.42 0.23
CA ARG A 41 -19.05 1.80 0.64
C ARG A 41 -18.33 2.25 1.91
N LEU A 42 -18.23 1.38 2.92
CA LEU A 42 -17.56 1.68 4.19
C LEU A 42 -16.04 1.77 4.04
N SER A 43 -15.45 0.92 3.20
CA SER A 43 -14.02 0.97 2.84
C SER A 43 -13.66 2.29 2.14
N ALA A 44 -14.49 2.74 1.20
CA ALA A 44 -14.29 4.04 0.52
C ALA A 44 -14.29 5.24 1.49
N LEU A 45 -15.14 5.22 2.53
CA LEU A 45 -15.17 6.26 3.57
C LEU A 45 -13.89 6.28 4.42
N ILE A 46 -13.33 5.11 4.73
CA ILE A 46 -12.07 4.98 5.47
C ILE A 46 -10.91 5.55 4.63
N GLU A 47 -10.86 5.22 3.33
CA GLU A 47 -9.82 5.74 2.42
C GLU A 47 -9.89 7.26 2.24
N ALA A 48 -11.09 7.84 2.14
CA ALA A 48 -11.24 9.30 2.08
C ALA A 48 -10.66 10.00 3.33
N ARG A 49 -10.80 9.38 4.51
CA ARG A 49 -10.33 9.92 5.79
C ARG A 49 -8.81 9.74 5.98
N THR A 50 -8.24 8.64 5.51
CA THR A 50 -6.79 8.41 5.54
C THR A 50 -6.07 9.38 4.60
N LEU A 51 -6.64 9.65 3.42
CA LEU A 51 -6.11 10.61 2.44
C LEU A 51 -6.20 12.05 2.96
N THR A 52 -7.33 12.45 3.56
CA THR A 52 -7.47 13.77 4.20
C THR A 52 -6.48 13.93 5.35
N GLY A 53 -6.29 12.89 6.16
CA GLY A 53 -5.30 12.89 7.24
C GLY A 53 -3.84 12.87 6.78
N LYS A 54 -3.59 12.48 5.53
CA LYS A 54 -2.29 12.55 4.89
C LYS A 54 -2.06 13.95 4.30
N ALA A 55 -3.06 14.56 3.67
CA ALA A 55 -3.00 15.93 3.15
C ALA A 55 -2.68 16.98 4.24
N VAL A 56 -3.30 16.87 5.43
CA VAL A 56 -3.01 17.77 6.56
C VAL A 56 -1.55 17.64 7.05
N ARG A 57 -0.93 16.46 6.96
CA ARG A 57 0.48 16.26 7.33
C ARG A 57 1.45 16.87 6.33
N PHE A 58 1.06 16.96 5.06
CA PHE A 58 1.89 17.59 4.01
C PHE A 58 1.79 19.13 4.01
N ALA A 59 0.74 19.69 4.63
CA ALA A 59 0.54 21.14 4.73
C ALA A 59 1.11 21.77 6.01
N GLN A 60 1.65 20.97 6.94
CA GLN A 60 2.17 21.47 8.21
C GLN A 60 3.67 21.81 8.08
N PRO A 61 4.09 23.08 8.25
CA PRO A 61 5.52 23.42 8.31
C PRO A 61 6.15 22.81 9.58
N PRO A 62 7.45 22.47 9.56
CA PRO A 62 8.13 21.92 10.72
C PRO A 62 8.24 22.98 11.83
N SER A 63 7.57 22.76 12.95
CA SER A 63 7.78 23.54 14.18
C SER A 63 9.08 23.10 14.86
N PRO A 64 9.89 24.01 15.43
CA PRO A 64 11.04 23.64 16.23
C PRO A 64 10.61 22.95 17.53
N ALA A 65 11.44 22.01 17.95
CA ALA A 65 11.24 21.14 19.10
C ALA A 65 11.30 21.89 20.45
N GLU A 66 10.48 21.44 21.40
CA GLU A 66 10.78 21.57 22.82
C GLU A 66 10.65 20.20 23.51
N PRO A 67 11.45 19.92 24.55
CA PRO A 67 11.51 18.62 25.21
C PRO A 67 10.55 18.58 26.40
N ARG A 68 9.87 17.44 26.63
CA ARG A 68 9.33 17.10 27.96
C ARG A 68 9.55 15.63 28.29
N SER A 69 10.16 15.44 29.45
CA SER A 69 10.56 14.20 30.10
C SER A 69 9.38 13.51 30.81
N THR A 70 9.56 12.19 31.06
CA THR A 70 8.92 11.34 32.10
C THR A 70 7.41 11.11 31.95
N GLU A 71 6.86 9.90 32.00
CA GLU A 71 6.95 8.90 33.08
C GLU A 71 6.84 7.44 32.60
N ALA A 72 7.26 6.54 33.51
CA ALA A 72 7.37 5.10 33.37
C ALA A 72 6.01 4.38 33.31
N GLY A 73 5.97 3.28 32.56
CA GLY A 73 4.87 2.32 32.54
C GLY A 73 5.35 0.98 31.98
N ASP A 74 5.60 0.06 32.90
CA ASP A 74 6.04 -1.33 32.72
C ASP A 74 5.11 -2.12 31.78
N THR A 75 5.68 -2.76 30.74
CA THR A 75 5.06 -3.90 30.04
C THR A 75 6.11 -4.66 29.20
N PRO A 76 6.08 -6.01 29.14
CA PRO A 76 7.15 -6.80 28.54
C PRO A 76 7.26 -6.58 27.03
N GLN A 77 8.46 -6.20 26.59
CA GLN A 77 8.80 -5.98 25.19
C GLN A 77 8.82 -7.29 24.40
N VAL A 78 7.82 -7.48 23.55
CA VAL A 78 7.95 -8.33 22.36
C VAL A 78 8.60 -7.47 21.28
N LEU A 79 9.90 -7.65 21.07
CA LEU A 79 10.68 -7.01 20.00
C LEU A 79 10.03 -7.28 18.63
N PRO A 80 9.40 -6.29 17.96
CA PRO A 80 9.10 -6.43 16.55
C PRO A 80 10.41 -6.15 15.82
N GLY A 81 10.94 -7.18 15.16
CA GLY A 81 12.17 -7.09 14.37
C GLY A 81 12.21 -5.79 13.57
N SER A 82 13.31 -5.05 13.72
CA SER A 82 13.61 -3.78 13.06
C SER A 82 13.07 -3.78 11.63
N SER A 83 11.90 -3.15 11.44
CA SER A 83 11.33 -2.91 10.13
C SER A 83 12.24 -1.89 9.48
N ARG A 84 13.22 -2.38 8.71
CA ARG A 84 14.10 -1.54 7.89
C ARG A 84 13.22 -0.51 7.18
N ARG A 85 13.42 0.75 7.54
CA ARG A 85 12.71 1.93 6.99
C ARG A 85 12.55 1.71 5.50
N SER A 86 11.30 1.60 5.04
CA SER A 86 11.02 1.38 3.63
C SER A 86 11.51 2.61 2.88
N VAL A 87 12.67 2.47 2.22
CA VAL A 87 13.23 3.51 1.38
C VAL A 87 12.31 3.62 0.16
N GLY A 88 11.41 4.62 0.20
CA GLY A 88 10.41 4.90 -0.83
C GLY A 88 9.07 5.31 -0.22
N SER A 89 8.57 6.47 -0.64
CA SER A 89 7.28 7.06 -0.23
C SER A 89 6.05 6.33 -0.77
N ARG A 90 6.23 5.26 -1.56
CA ARG A 90 5.16 4.51 -2.20
C ARG A 90 4.78 3.29 -1.33
N PRO A 91 3.56 3.25 -0.77
CA PRO A 91 3.09 2.08 -0.03
C PRO A 91 3.19 0.83 -0.89
N ARG A 92 3.77 -0.26 -0.36
CA ARG A 92 3.68 -1.59 -0.97
C ARG A 92 2.26 -2.12 -0.71
N THR A 93 1.28 -1.61 -1.46
CA THR A 93 -0.10 -2.09 -1.37
C THR A 93 -0.23 -3.49 -1.99
N ASP A 94 -1.22 -4.26 -1.54
CA ASP A 94 -1.49 -5.60 -2.08
C ASP A 94 -1.74 -5.55 -3.59
N ALA A 95 -2.47 -4.54 -4.06
CA ALA A 95 -2.68 -4.30 -5.49
C ALA A 95 -1.36 -4.09 -6.26
N SER A 96 -0.39 -3.41 -5.65
CA SER A 96 0.94 -3.20 -6.26
C SER A 96 1.74 -4.50 -6.31
N MET A 97 1.62 -5.36 -5.30
CA MET A 97 2.28 -6.66 -5.28
C MET A 97 1.65 -7.63 -6.28
N GLU A 98 0.33 -7.62 -6.39
CA GLU A 98 -0.41 -8.43 -7.34
C GLU A 98 -0.05 -8.08 -8.80
N ARG A 99 0.05 -6.79 -9.12
CA ARG A 99 0.52 -6.37 -10.46
C ARG A 99 1.91 -6.91 -10.77
N ARG A 100 2.85 -6.84 -9.83
CA ARG A 100 4.19 -7.41 -10.03
C ARG A 100 4.15 -8.91 -10.27
N ARG A 101 3.38 -9.65 -9.46
CA ARG A 101 3.20 -11.10 -9.62
C ARG A 101 2.63 -11.45 -11.00
N ARG A 102 1.60 -10.72 -11.46
CA ARG A 102 0.98 -10.93 -12.78
C ARG A 102 1.97 -10.71 -13.92
N TRP A 103 2.76 -9.63 -13.86
CA TRP A 103 3.77 -9.36 -14.88
C TRP A 103 4.91 -10.38 -14.86
N ALA A 104 5.44 -10.73 -13.69
CA ALA A 104 6.50 -11.73 -13.57
C ALA A 104 6.04 -13.13 -14.07
N ALA A 105 4.78 -13.49 -13.81
CA ALA A 105 4.17 -14.74 -14.25
C ALA A 105 3.75 -14.74 -15.73
N SER A 106 3.95 -13.65 -16.49
CA SER A 106 3.44 -13.54 -17.86
C SER A 106 4.21 -14.40 -18.88
N GLY A 107 5.23 -15.14 -18.47
CA GLY A 107 6.05 -16.00 -19.35
C GLY A 107 6.96 -15.24 -20.34
N ARG A 108 7.15 -13.92 -20.16
CA ARG A 108 7.95 -13.09 -21.07
C ARG A 108 9.46 -13.17 -20.86
N LEU A 109 9.88 -13.71 -19.72
CA LEU A 109 11.28 -13.88 -19.36
C LEU A 109 11.64 -15.38 -19.36
N PRO A 110 12.71 -15.79 -20.05
CA PRO A 110 13.26 -17.13 -19.89
C PRO A 110 13.61 -17.42 -18.43
N PRO A 111 13.39 -18.64 -17.92
CA PRO A 111 13.54 -18.95 -16.50
C PRO A 111 14.96 -18.72 -15.98
N GLY A 112 15.98 -18.99 -16.79
CA GLY A 112 17.38 -18.73 -16.43
C GLY A 112 17.71 -17.24 -16.25
N LEU A 113 17.06 -16.35 -17.00
CA LEU A 113 17.19 -14.91 -16.81
C LEU A 113 16.37 -14.45 -15.61
N ALA A 114 15.12 -14.92 -15.48
CA ALA A 114 14.24 -14.54 -14.36
C ALA A 114 14.90 -14.83 -13.00
N ALA A 115 15.57 -15.98 -12.84
CA ALA A 115 16.25 -16.38 -11.61
C ALA A 115 17.31 -15.38 -11.10
N ARG A 116 17.79 -14.47 -11.95
CA ARG A 116 18.82 -13.47 -11.61
C ARG A 116 18.26 -12.16 -11.05
N PHE A 117 16.94 -11.97 -11.14
CA PHE A 117 16.28 -10.72 -10.81
C PHE A 117 15.25 -10.94 -9.72
N THR A 118 15.02 -9.90 -8.91
CA THR A 118 13.92 -9.87 -7.95
C THR A 118 12.58 -9.85 -8.67
N LEU A 119 11.51 -10.25 -7.98
CA LEU A 119 10.15 -10.24 -8.54
C LEU A 119 9.72 -8.87 -9.08
N ALA A 120 10.18 -7.78 -8.46
CA ALA A 120 9.85 -6.43 -8.90
C ALA A 120 10.58 -6.07 -10.22
N GLU A 121 11.85 -6.45 -10.35
CA GLU A 121 12.65 -6.25 -11.56
C GLU A 121 12.14 -7.15 -12.70
N GLN A 122 11.83 -8.42 -12.42
CA GLN A 122 11.21 -9.33 -13.38
C GLN A 122 9.93 -8.73 -13.97
N ALA A 123 9.10 -8.12 -13.12
CA ALA A 123 7.86 -7.49 -13.57
C ALA A 123 8.11 -6.29 -14.50
N VAL A 124 9.16 -5.49 -14.25
CA VAL A 124 9.58 -4.39 -15.15
C VAL A 124 10.09 -4.95 -16.48
N LEU A 125 10.98 -5.94 -16.44
CA LEU A 125 11.54 -6.57 -17.63
C LEU A 125 10.45 -7.25 -18.48
N ALA A 126 9.45 -7.88 -17.85
CA ALA A 126 8.31 -8.46 -18.55
C ALA A 126 7.48 -7.39 -19.28
N LEU A 127 7.24 -6.22 -18.67
CA LEU A 127 6.57 -5.11 -19.33
C LEU A 127 7.38 -4.56 -20.51
N VAL A 128 8.69 -4.38 -20.33
CA VAL A 128 9.59 -3.93 -21.42
C VAL A 128 9.56 -4.92 -22.58
N ALA A 129 9.69 -6.22 -22.30
CA ALA A 129 9.58 -7.26 -23.32
C ALA A 129 8.21 -7.24 -24.02
N ALA A 130 7.13 -6.95 -23.30
CA ALA A 130 5.80 -6.79 -23.86
C ALA A 130 5.71 -5.64 -24.86
N GLU A 131 6.24 -4.47 -24.49
CA GLU A 131 6.24 -3.31 -25.36
C GLU A 131 7.15 -3.49 -26.57
N THR A 132 8.35 -4.04 -26.38
CA THR A 132 9.26 -4.35 -27.49
C THR A 132 8.64 -5.34 -28.46
N THR A 133 7.92 -6.37 -27.98
CA THR A 133 7.20 -7.30 -28.88
C THR A 133 6.11 -6.58 -29.67
N ARG A 134 5.42 -5.62 -29.04
CA ARG A 134 4.27 -4.92 -29.64
C ARG A 134 4.69 -3.83 -30.64
N ARG A 135 5.77 -3.10 -30.36
CA ARG A 135 6.15 -1.87 -31.08
C ARG A 135 7.54 -1.93 -31.72
N GLY A 136 8.32 -2.97 -31.43
CA GLY A 136 9.74 -3.09 -31.81
C GLY A 136 10.70 -2.44 -30.81
N ASP A 137 10.21 -1.54 -29.95
CA ASP A 137 10.98 -0.88 -28.89
C ASP A 137 10.09 -0.48 -27.70
N CYS A 138 10.73 -0.09 -26.58
CA CYS A 138 10.04 0.43 -25.41
C CYS A 138 10.33 1.93 -25.24
N ARG A 139 9.30 2.77 -25.48
CA ARG A 139 9.38 4.24 -25.36
C ARG A 139 8.72 4.79 -24.09
N LEU A 140 8.34 3.93 -23.15
CA LEU A 140 7.70 4.36 -21.92
C LEU A 140 8.72 5.06 -21.00
N ALA A 141 8.34 6.22 -20.48
CA ALA A 141 9.14 6.92 -19.47
C ALA A 141 9.25 6.07 -18.19
N VAL A 142 10.35 6.24 -17.43
CA VAL A 142 10.63 5.48 -16.20
C VAL A 142 9.48 5.55 -15.19
N GLY A 143 8.92 6.74 -14.96
CA GLY A 143 7.76 6.92 -14.08
C GLY A 143 6.51 6.17 -14.57
N HIS A 144 6.33 6.09 -15.89
CA HIS A 144 5.20 5.37 -16.50
C HIS A 144 5.36 3.85 -16.33
N LEU A 145 6.56 3.31 -16.56
CA LEU A 145 6.89 1.90 -16.25
C LEU A 145 6.61 1.59 -14.77
N ALA A 146 7.10 2.44 -13.87
CA ALA A 146 6.90 2.28 -12.43
C ALA A 146 5.42 2.28 -12.04
N ALA A 147 4.62 3.16 -12.64
CA ALA A 147 3.18 3.25 -12.40
C ALA A 147 2.44 1.97 -12.84
N ILE A 148 2.67 1.51 -14.07
CA ILE A 148 2.02 0.32 -14.65
C ILE A 148 2.35 -0.93 -13.85
N VAL A 149 3.64 -1.18 -13.61
CA VAL A 149 4.10 -2.40 -12.92
C VAL A 149 3.76 -2.34 -11.43
N GLY A 150 3.75 -1.14 -10.86
CA GLY A 150 3.61 -0.93 -9.44
C GLY A 150 4.94 -1.05 -8.69
N VAL A 151 6.00 -0.37 -9.15
CA VAL A 151 7.30 -0.30 -8.46
C VAL A 151 7.70 1.15 -8.18
N ALA A 152 8.83 1.35 -7.49
CA ALA A 152 9.45 2.66 -7.41
C ALA A 152 10.33 2.89 -8.65
N GLU A 153 10.55 4.15 -9.04
CA GLU A 153 11.43 4.47 -10.18
C GLU A 153 12.86 3.97 -9.98
N THR A 154 13.35 3.94 -8.75
CA THR A 154 14.67 3.39 -8.42
C THR A 154 14.80 1.92 -8.80
N THR A 155 13.73 1.13 -8.66
CA THR A 155 13.71 -0.28 -9.09
C THR A 155 13.76 -0.42 -10.60
N VAL A 156 13.24 0.56 -11.35
CA VAL A 156 13.28 0.55 -12.82
C VAL A 156 14.69 0.88 -13.34
N ARG A 157 15.50 1.60 -12.55
CA ARG A 157 16.86 2.06 -12.91
C ARG A 157 17.99 1.16 -12.39
N ASN A 158 17.66 0.08 -11.68
CA ASN A 158 18.63 -0.88 -11.15
C ASN A 158 19.21 -1.73 -12.28
#